data_AF-A0A519XC86-F1
#
_entry.id   AF-A0A519XC86-F1
#
_cell.length_a   1.000
_cell.length_b   1.000
_cell.length_c   1.000
_cell.angle_alpha   90.00
_cell.angle_beta   90.00
_cell.angle_gamma   90.00
#
_symmetry.space_group_name_H-M   'P 1'
#
loop_
_entity.id
_entity.type
_entity.pdbx_description
1 polymer ?
#
loop_
_entity_poly.entity_id
_entity_poly.type
_entity_poly.pdbx_seq_one_letter_code
_entity_poly.pdbx_strand_id
1 'polypeptide(L)'
;MYTIAKSLLIVIMLSAGSSFAQKVEILIVGSSHENKPGYEQYDQVINKLKNFKPDMVFGEYLSPADYKALEPGTWGYQSLNKAHEFLAKGNKENEKQLSKKIEKATRQLNKFPYYHKLRMDLAVDYIVQGDRANADYQFYVIENEMKKAFGKEEMAYYTQRFVNLDTLKKLRLYRAVSEYTNIYFPLLHALKQDKLYSMDCQKYDKPWSKAWAETDSAIKVMEKKAKSDSLSAEAKTLAAIEKYSSLTADDKKSMTASPYYNMSVPRYAELNDAWNFYGGSHFYGYAGFPDQHIKDMYVQWNLRNEGMCANVLKQVKEMKAKRVVVGVGAAHRKIMEDILSKDPDVTIVSYSKL
;
A
#
# COMPACT_ATOMS: atom_id res chain seq x y z
N MET A 1 -9.65 -70.95 -3.97
CA MET A 1 -8.24 -70.53 -4.12
C MET A 1 -8.04 -70.28 -5.62
N TYR A 2 -8.03 -69.08 -6.18
CA TYR A 2 -7.33 -67.85 -5.80
C TYR A 2 -8.25 -66.62 -5.98
N THR A 3 -8.53 -65.94 -4.88
CA THR A 3 -9.35 -64.72 -4.82
C THR A 3 -8.47 -63.54 -4.45
N ILE A 4 -7.39 -63.26 -5.18
CA ILE A 4 -6.53 -62.10 -4.93
C ILE A 4 -5.96 -61.60 -6.26
N ALA A 5 -6.80 -61.02 -7.11
CA ALA A 5 -6.32 -60.41 -8.37
C ALA A 5 -7.28 -59.32 -8.91
N LYS A 6 -7.89 -58.50 -8.04
CA LYS A 6 -8.71 -57.36 -8.49
C LYS A 6 -8.61 -56.07 -7.64
N SER A 7 -7.69 -56.01 -6.68
CA SER A 7 -7.60 -54.86 -5.76
C SER A 7 -6.30 -54.06 -5.86
N LEU A 8 -5.43 -54.34 -6.84
CA LEU A 8 -4.12 -53.70 -6.96
C LEU A 8 -3.97 -52.79 -8.21
N LEU A 9 -5.07 -52.15 -8.64
CA LEU A 9 -5.03 -51.21 -9.78
C LEU A 9 -5.89 -49.94 -9.58
N ILE A 10 -6.17 -49.57 -8.32
CA ILE A 10 -6.87 -48.31 -7.97
C ILE A 10 -6.07 -47.50 -6.91
N VAL A 11 -4.75 -47.69 -6.82
CA VAL A 11 -3.89 -46.93 -5.88
C VAL A 11 -2.83 -46.08 -6.58
N ILE A 12 -2.72 -46.12 -7.92
CA ILE A 12 -1.72 -45.34 -8.68
C ILE A 12 -2.35 -44.18 -9.48
N MET A 13 -3.61 -43.79 -9.19
CA MET A 13 -4.20 -42.56 -9.74
C MET A 13 -4.33 -41.41 -8.71
N LEU A 14 -3.76 -41.54 -7.51
CA LEU A 14 -3.94 -40.58 -6.42
C LEU A 14 -2.69 -39.75 -6.05
N SER A 15 -1.64 -39.73 -6.89
CA SER A 15 -0.39 -39.04 -6.52
C SER A 15 0.35 -38.40 -7.69
N ALA A 16 -0.37 -37.64 -8.53
CA ALA A 16 0.27 -36.66 -9.43
C ALA A 16 -0.65 -35.46 -9.68
N GLY A 17 -1.32 -34.97 -8.63
CA GLY A 17 -1.68 -33.57 -8.58
C GLY A 17 -0.42 -32.76 -8.31
N SER A 18 0.47 -32.64 -9.29
CA SER A 18 1.46 -31.57 -9.28
C SER A 18 0.64 -30.28 -9.25
N SER A 19 0.44 -29.74 -8.06
CA SER A 19 0.09 -28.34 -7.88
C SER A 19 1.19 -27.59 -8.59
N PHE A 20 0.98 -27.24 -9.86
CA PHE A 20 1.84 -26.31 -10.56
C PHE A 20 1.70 -25.02 -9.76
N ALA A 21 2.65 -24.82 -8.86
CA ALA A 21 2.65 -23.66 -8.02
C ALA A 21 2.72 -22.46 -8.95
N GLN A 22 1.73 -21.58 -8.76
CA GLN A 22 1.46 -20.50 -9.69
C GLN A 22 2.61 -19.51 -9.61
N LYS A 23 3.44 -19.48 -10.66
CA LYS A 23 4.47 -18.47 -10.79
C LYS A 23 3.82 -17.09 -10.92
N VAL A 24 4.27 -16.15 -10.09
CA VAL A 24 3.82 -14.75 -10.08
C VAL A 24 5.00 -13.81 -10.20
N GLU A 25 4.85 -12.79 -11.04
CA GLU A 25 5.73 -11.64 -11.13
C GLU A 25 5.15 -10.50 -10.28
N ILE A 26 5.90 -10.05 -9.27
CA ILE A 26 5.49 -8.97 -8.39
C ILE A 26 6.41 -7.77 -8.59
N LEU A 27 5.82 -6.64 -8.98
CA LEU A 27 6.47 -5.34 -9.06
C LEU A 27 6.08 -4.51 -7.83
N ILE A 28 7.05 -4.19 -6.98
CA ILE A 28 6.85 -3.29 -5.84
C ILE A 28 7.32 -1.89 -6.20
N VAL A 29 6.43 -0.92 -6.10
CA VAL A 29 6.67 0.47 -6.48
C VAL A 29 6.64 1.33 -5.22
N GLY A 30 7.82 1.82 -4.82
CA GLY A 30 7.95 2.79 -3.73
C GLY A 30 7.39 4.15 -4.12
N SER A 31 6.77 4.83 -3.16
CA SER A 31 6.08 6.12 -3.31
C SER A 31 6.51 7.10 -2.22
N SER A 32 6.50 8.40 -2.56
CA SER A 32 6.78 9.51 -1.64
C SER A 32 5.57 9.95 -0.80
N HIS A 33 4.39 9.32 -0.95
CA HIS A 33 3.08 9.71 -0.38
C HIS A 33 2.57 11.13 -0.71
N GLU A 34 3.47 12.07 -1.06
CA GLU A 34 3.19 13.37 -1.65
C GLU A 34 3.75 13.44 -3.07
N ASN A 35 2.83 13.59 -4.02
CA ASN A 35 3.01 13.61 -5.46
C ASN A 35 2.42 14.91 -6.00
N LYS A 36 3.16 16.01 -5.81
CA LYS A 36 2.72 17.34 -6.25
C LYS A 36 2.88 17.48 -7.77
N PRO A 37 2.13 18.38 -8.44
CA PRO A 37 2.34 18.67 -9.86
C PRO A 37 3.81 19.02 -10.15
N GLY A 38 4.37 18.45 -11.21
CA GLY A 38 5.78 18.65 -11.61
C GLY A 38 6.81 17.82 -10.83
N TYR A 39 6.39 17.04 -9.83
CA TYR A 39 7.29 16.13 -9.10
C TYR A 39 7.77 14.95 -9.96
N GLU A 40 6.91 14.48 -10.87
CA GLU A 40 7.17 13.35 -11.76
C GLU A 40 6.35 13.52 -13.04
N GLN A 41 6.79 12.89 -14.13
CA GLN A 41 5.98 12.70 -15.33
C GLN A 41 5.07 11.48 -15.14
N TYR A 42 3.96 11.66 -14.42
CA TYR A 42 3.09 10.55 -14.00
C TYR A 42 2.60 9.67 -15.16
N ASP A 43 2.32 10.24 -16.34
CA ASP A 43 1.92 9.47 -17.51
C ASP A 43 2.99 8.46 -17.94
N GLN A 44 4.28 8.78 -17.78
CA GLN A 44 5.37 7.83 -18.06
C GLN A 44 5.36 6.68 -17.06
N VAL A 45 5.18 6.98 -15.77
CA VAL A 45 5.04 5.97 -14.72
C VAL A 45 3.85 5.06 -15.01
N ILE A 46 2.67 5.65 -15.25
CA ILE A 46 1.44 4.91 -15.56
C ILE A 46 1.61 4.03 -16.79
N ASN A 47 2.18 4.55 -17.88
CA ASN A 47 2.38 3.77 -19.10
C ASN A 47 3.35 2.60 -18.89
N LYS A 48 4.42 2.80 -18.11
CA LYS A 48 5.35 1.75 -17.73
C LYS A 48 4.66 0.65 -16.92
N LEU A 49 3.87 1.01 -15.91
CA LEU A 49 3.09 0.06 -15.10
C LEU A 49 2.01 -0.65 -15.92
N LYS A 50 1.36 0.06 -16.86
CA LYS A 50 0.37 -0.53 -17.77
C LYS A 50 1.00 -1.55 -18.72
N ASN A 51 2.20 -1.29 -19.22
CA ASN A 51 2.93 -2.20 -20.10
C ASN A 51 3.38 -3.49 -19.42
N PHE A 52 3.53 -3.47 -18.09
CA PHE A 52 3.71 -4.68 -17.29
C PHE A 52 2.48 -5.62 -17.36
N LYS A 53 1.30 -5.08 -17.68
CA LYS A 53 0.01 -5.80 -17.78
C LYS A 53 -0.34 -6.55 -16.48
N PRO A 54 -0.46 -5.84 -15.34
CA PRO A 54 -0.82 -6.51 -14.09
C PRO A 54 -2.26 -7.00 -14.11
N ASP A 55 -2.48 -8.19 -13.55
CA ASP A 55 -3.80 -8.74 -13.25
C ASP A 55 -4.41 -8.10 -12.00
N MET A 56 -3.55 -7.59 -11.10
CA MET A 56 -3.94 -6.96 -9.84
C MET A 56 -3.04 -5.76 -9.53
N VAL A 57 -3.64 -4.70 -9.00
CA VAL A 57 -2.92 -3.56 -8.42
C VAL A 57 -3.30 -3.45 -6.94
N PHE A 58 -2.30 -3.41 -6.08
CA PHE A 58 -2.44 -3.28 -4.64
C PHE A 58 -2.07 -1.88 -4.17
N GLY A 59 -2.77 -1.42 -3.13
CA GLY A 59 -2.41 -0.23 -2.37
C GLY A 59 -2.23 -0.52 -0.90
N GLU A 60 -1.50 0.37 -0.23
CA GLU A 60 -1.36 0.45 1.21
C GLU A 60 -2.67 0.96 1.86
N TYR A 61 -3.69 0.12 1.78
CA TYR A 61 -4.99 0.26 2.42
C TYR A 61 -5.33 -1.02 3.17
N LEU A 62 -6.09 -0.91 4.26
CA LEU A 62 -6.65 -2.06 4.97
C LEU A 62 -7.79 -2.71 4.17
N SER A 63 -7.96 -4.01 4.37
CA SER A 63 -9.17 -4.68 3.92
C SER A 63 -10.37 -4.24 4.78
N PRO A 64 -11.62 -4.40 4.30
CA PRO A 64 -12.79 -4.10 5.12
C PRO A 64 -12.84 -4.89 6.43
N ALA A 65 -12.37 -6.15 6.41
CA ALA A 65 -12.29 -7.00 7.59
C ALA A 65 -11.24 -6.48 8.59
N ASP A 66 -10.06 -6.07 8.11
CA ASP A 66 -9.00 -5.54 8.98
C ASP A 66 -9.38 -4.17 9.55
N TYR A 67 -10.05 -3.32 8.77
CA TYR A 67 -10.57 -2.04 9.28
C TYR A 67 -11.56 -2.23 10.43
N LYS A 68 -12.50 -3.18 10.31
CA LYS A 68 -13.46 -3.51 11.37
C LYS A 68 -12.80 -4.06 12.63
N ALA A 69 -11.64 -4.68 12.49
CA ALA A 69 -10.87 -5.23 13.61
C ALA A 69 -10.03 -4.16 14.35
N LEU A 70 -9.94 -2.93 13.84
CA LEU A 70 -9.20 -1.86 14.50
C LEU A 70 -9.87 -1.42 15.80
N GLU A 71 -9.05 -1.13 16.81
CA GLU A 71 -9.52 -0.47 18.04
C GLU A 71 -9.96 0.97 17.72
N PRO A 72 -11.12 1.42 18.25
CA PRO A 72 -11.54 2.82 18.15
C PRO A 72 -10.45 3.76 18.69
N GLY A 73 -10.25 4.88 17.99
CA GLY A 73 -9.26 5.89 18.38
C GLY A 73 -7.87 5.69 17.79
N THR A 74 -7.56 4.54 17.18
CA THR A 74 -6.35 4.38 16.37
C THR A 74 -6.39 5.27 15.13
N TRP A 75 -5.22 5.62 14.60
CA TRP A 75 -5.13 6.48 13.41
C TRP A 75 -5.86 5.87 12.21
N GLY A 76 -5.68 4.57 11.96
CA GLY A 76 -6.38 3.83 10.90
C GLY A 76 -7.89 3.93 11.03
N TYR A 77 -8.43 3.73 12.24
CA TYR A 77 -9.86 3.83 12.52
C TYR A 77 -10.37 5.25 12.25
N GLN A 78 -9.72 6.26 12.83
CA GLN A 78 -10.12 7.66 12.67
C GLN A 78 -10.06 8.14 11.22
N SER A 79 -9.20 7.53 10.40
CA SER A 79 -8.96 7.93 9.03
C SER A 79 -10.17 7.76 8.10
N LEU A 80 -11.06 6.79 8.38
CA LEU A 80 -12.30 6.55 7.64
C LEU A 80 -13.55 6.86 8.48
N ASN A 81 -13.49 6.76 9.81
CA ASN A 81 -14.65 6.96 10.68
C ASN A 81 -15.34 8.32 10.47
N LYS A 82 -14.57 9.41 10.24
CA LYS A 82 -15.16 10.74 9.95
C LYS A 82 -16.01 10.74 8.68
N ALA A 83 -15.55 10.07 7.63
CA ALA A 83 -16.31 9.93 6.40
C ALA A 83 -17.55 9.06 6.60
N HIS A 84 -17.42 7.98 7.39
CA HIS A 84 -18.55 7.13 7.75
C HIS A 84 -19.63 7.90 8.51
N GLU A 85 -19.28 8.66 9.55
CA GLU A 85 -20.22 9.47 10.32
C GLU A 85 -20.95 10.51 9.47
N PHE A 86 -20.28 11.07 8.45
CA PHE A 86 -20.85 12.08 7.57
C PHE A 86 -21.72 11.49 6.44
N LEU A 87 -21.21 10.49 5.71
CA LEU A 87 -21.83 9.98 4.47
C LEU A 87 -22.71 8.73 4.66
N ALA A 88 -22.42 7.94 5.70
CA ALA A 88 -23.11 6.67 5.96
C ALA A 88 -24.19 6.78 7.06
N LYS A 89 -24.50 8.01 7.52
CA LYS A 89 -25.47 8.25 8.60
C LYS A 89 -26.84 7.65 8.25
N GLY A 90 -27.31 6.73 9.10
CA GLY A 90 -28.63 6.11 8.97
C GLY A 90 -28.69 4.89 8.05
N ASN A 91 -27.55 4.38 7.55
CA ASN A 91 -27.54 3.07 6.90
C ASN A 91 -27.85 1.96 7.94
N LYS A 92 -28.79 1.07 7.60
CA LYS A 92 -29.23 -0.07 8.43
C LYS A 92 -28.97 -1.43 7.77
N GLU A 93 -28.31 -1.45 6.61
CA GLU A 93 -28.01 -2.68 5.88
C GLU A 93 -27.02 -3.54 6.67
N ASN A 94 -27.27 -4.84 6.73
CA ASN A 94 -26.28 -5.77 7.28
C ASN A 94 -25.20 -6.10 6.24
N GLU A 95 -24.09 -6.67 6.70
CA GLU A 95 -22.90 -6.93 5.87
C GLU A 95 -23.18 -7.78 4.61
N LYS A 96 -24.06 -8.79 4.73
CA LYS A 96 -24.41 -9.66 3.59
C LYS A 96 -25.22 -8.90 2.55
N GLN A 97 -26.14 -8.04 2.98
CA GLN A 97 -26.93 -7.18 2.09
C GLN A 97 -26.03 -6.18 1.37
N LEU A 98 -25.17 -5.49 2.13
CA LEU A 98 -24.23 -4.50 1.60
C LEU A 98 -23.27 -5.12 0.58
N SER A 99 -22.69 -6.29 0.88
CA SER A 99 -21.77 -6.97 -0.03
C SER A 99 -22.46 -7.35 -1.36
N LYS A 100 -23.70 -7.85 -1.31
CA LYS A 100 -24.49 -8.14 -2.52
C LYS A 100 -24.83 -6.89 -3.33
N LYS A 101 -25.12 -5.78 -2.65
CA LYS A 101 -25.41 -4.48 -3.27
C LYS A 101 -24.19 -3.95 -4.01
N ILE A 102 -23.03 -3.95 -3.37
CA ILE A 102 -21.73 -3.57 -3.96
C ILE A 102 -21.42 -4.43 -5.19
N GLU A 103 -21.55 -5.76 -5.08
CA GLU A 103 -21.28 -6.68 -6.19
C GLU A 103 -22.24 -6.43 -7.38
N LYS A 104 -23.52 -6.18 -7.11
CA LYS A 104 -24.51 -5.84 -8.14
C LYS A 104 -24.16 -4.50 -8.82
N ALA A 105 -23.87 -3.46 -8.04
CA ALA A 105 -23.51 -2.14 -8.56
C ALA A 105 -22.24 -2.21 -9.42
N THR A 106 -21.21 -2.92 -8.95
CA THR A 106 -19.96 -3.15 -9.67
C THR A 106 -20.21 -3.83 -11.01
N ARG A 107 -20.99 -4.92 -11.04
CA ARG A 107 -21.38 -5.60 -12.30
C ARG A 107 -22.13 -4.69 -13.27
N GLN A 108 -23.00 -3.82 -12.77
CA GLN A 108 -23.74 -2.87 -13.62
C GLN A 108 -22.80 -1.81 -14.19
N LEU A 109 -21.88 -1.27 -13.39
CA LEU A 109 -20.89 -0.29 -13.84
C LEU A 109 -19.85 -0.88 -14.81
N ASN A 110 -19.53 -2.17 -14.68
CA ASN A 110 -18.67 -2.87 -15.65
C ASN A 110 -19.35 -3.03 -17.02
N LYS A 111 -20.69 -3.15 -17.05
CA LYS A 111 -21.47 -3.16 -18.30
C LYS A 111 -21.63 -1.76 -18.89
N PHE A 112 -21.88 -0.77 -18.04
CA PHE A 112 -22.04 0.61 -18.46
C PHE A 112 -21.50 1.58 -17.38
N PRO A 113 -20.32 2.18 -17.59
CA PRO A 113 -19.63 2.93 -16.55
C PRO A 113 -20.27 4.28 -16.21
N TYR A 114 -21.16 4.79 -17.07
CA TYR A 114 -21.79 6.11 -16.97
C TYR A 114 -23.12 6.11 -16.21
N TYR A 115 -23.43 5.06 -15.44
CA TYR A 115 -24.49 5.15 -14.42
C TYR A 115 -24.00 6.01 -13.23
N HIS A 116 -23.96 7.34 -13.43
CA HIS A 116 -23.33 8.28 -12.49
C HIS A 116 -23.90 8.18 -11.06
N LYS A 117 -25.22 8.16 -10.90
CA LYS A 117 -25.87 8.03 -9.58
C LYS A 117 -25.47 6.72 -8.89
N LEU A 118 -25.44 5.61 -9.62
CA LEU A 118 -25.03 4.30 -9.10
C LEU A 118 -23.57 4.32 -8.64
N ARG A 119 -22.67 5.00 -9.37
CA ARG A 119 -21.27 5.15 -8.97
C ARG A 119 -21.12 5.97 -7.69
N MET A 120 -21.88 7.05 -7.55
CA MET A 120 -21.89 7.86 -6.33
C MET A 120 -22.40 7.05 -5.12
N ASP A 121 -23.46 6.25 -5.31
CA ASP A 121 -23.94 5.35 -4.27
C ASP A 121 -22.91 4.28 -3.90
N LEU A 122 -22.25 3.68 -4.90
CA LEU A 122 -21.19 2.70 -4.68
C LEU A 122 -20.03 3.26 -3.85
N ALA A 123 -19.64 4.52 -4.07
CA ALA A 123 -18.61 5.17 -3.25
C ALA A 123 -19.00 5.21 -1.76
N VAL A 124 -20.26 5.47 -1.45
CA VAL A 124 -20.76 5.47 -0.06
C VAL A 124 -20.91 4.06 0.49
N ASP A 125 -21.38 3.11 -0.32
CA ASP A 125 -21.50 1.72 0.10
C ASP A 125 -20.14 1.14 0.51
N TYR A 126 -19.06 1.48 -0.21
CA TYR A 126 -17.70 1.11 0.20
C TYR A 126 -17.28 1.74 1.53
N ILE A 127 -17.63 3.01 1.78
CA ILE A 127 -17.39 3.64 3.09
C ILE A 127 -18.12 2.89 4.20
N VAL A 128 -19.39 2.54 4.00
CA VAL A 128 -20.19 1.76 4.97
C VAL A 128 -19.54 0.40 5.23
N GLN A 129 -18.97 -0.23 4.20
CA GLN A 129 -18.32 -1.53 4.34
C GLN A 129 -17.00 -1.47 5.11
N GLY A 130 -16.36 -0.30 5.16
CA GLY A 130 -14.98 -0.14 5.63
C GLY A 130 -13.93 -0.28 4.51
N ASP A 131 -14.34 -0.26 3.24
CA ASP A 131 -13.46 -0.37 2.07
C ASP A 131 -13.01 1.01 1.60
N ARG A 132 -12.02 1.58 2.30
CA ARG A 132 -11.50 2.91 1.92
C ARG A 132 -10.85 2.92 0.54
N ALA A 133 -10.13 1.86 0.17
CA ALA A 133 -9.40 1.80 -1.09
C ALA A 133 -10.33 2.01 -2.28
N ASN A 134 -11.45 1.28 -2.27
CA ASN A 134 -12.41 1.32 -3.37
C ASN A 134 -13.36 2.52 -3.28
N ALA A 135 -13.64 3.04 -2.08
CA ALA A 135 -14.31 4.34 -1.93
C ALA A 135 -13.50 5.47 -2.56
N ASP A 136 -12.21 5.62 -2.20
CA ASP A 136 -11.31 6.63 -2.73
C ASP A 136 -11.20 6.51 -4.27
N TYR A 137 -11.15 5.28 -4.81
CA TYR A 137 -11.14 5.06 -6.26
C TYR A 137 -12.44 5.55 -6.94
N GLN A 138 -13.61 5.27 -6.36
CA GLN A 138 -14.86 5.78 -6.93
C GLN A 138 -14.90 7.32 -6.89
N PHE A 139 -14.43 7.94 -5.81
CA PHE A 139 -14.34 9.41 -5.76
C PHE A 139 -13.37 9.97 -6.80
N TYR A 140 -12.24 9.31 -7.05
CA TYR A 140 -11.36 9.67 -8.16
C TYR A 140 -12.11 9.63 -9.50
N VAL A 141 -12.79 8.54 -9.84
CA VAL A 141 -13.49 8.42 -11.11
C VAL A 141 -14.58 9.50 -11.25
N ILE A 142 -15.32 9.76 -10.16
CA ILE A 142 -16.33 10.81 -10.13
C ILE A 142 -15.70 12.18 -10.40
N GLU A 143 -14.70 12.58 -9.61
CA GLU A 143 -14.12 13.93 -9.68
C GLU A 143 -13.31 14.18 -10.96
N ASN A 144 -12.54 13.19 -11.41
CA ASN A 144 -11.55 13.38 -12.47
C ASN A 144 -12.10 13.03 -13.86
N GLU A 145 -12.89 11.96 -13.96
CA GLU A 145 -13.28 11.37 -15.25
C GLU A 145 -14.71 11.72 -15.66
N MET A 146 -15.62 11.92 -14.69
CA MET A 146 -17.06 12.00 -14.99
C MET A 146 -17.68 13.36 -14.72
N LYS A 147 -17.32 14.04 -13.62
CA LYS A 147 -18.04 15.23 -13.13
C LYS A 147 -18.11 16.38 -14.12
N LYS A 148 -17.11 16.52 -15.01
CA LYS A 148 -17.10 17.53 -16.09
C LYS A 148 -18.26 17.35 -17.09
N ALA A 149 -18.80 16.14 -17.20
CA ALA A 149 -19.89 15.79 -18.10
C ALA A 149 -21.27 15.69 -17.39
N PHE A 150 -21.36 16.03 -16.11
CA PHE A 150 -22.64 15.96 -15.38
C PHE A 150 -23.65 16.98 -15.89
N GLY A 151 -24.87 16.51 -16.14
CA GLY A 151 -26.03 17.36 -16.34
C GLY A 151 -26.54 17.94 -15.01
N LYS A 152 -27.65 18.70 -15.10
CA LYS A 152 -28.27 19.34 -13.94
C LYS A 152 -28.69 18.34 -12.86
N GLU A 153 -29.24 17.20 -13.27
CA GLU A 153 -29.71 16.17 -12.34
C GLU A 153 -28.56 15.46 -11.61
N GLU A 154 -27.48 15.12 -12.32
CA GLU A 154 -26.32 14.49 -11.70
C GLU A 154 -25.60 15.47 -10.76
N MET A 155 -25.49 16.75 -11.13
CA MET A 155 -24.92 17.76 -10.26
C MET A 155 -25.77 18.01 -9.01
N ALA A 156 -27.10 18.00 -9.13
CA ALA A 156 -28.00 18.12 -7.98
C ALA A 156 -27.84 16.91 -7.04
N TYR A 157 -27.80 15.70 -7.59
CA TYR A 157 -27.62 14.48 -6.81
C TYR A 157 -26.23 14.43 -6.13
N TYR A 158 -25.17 14.80 -6.85
CA TYR A 158 -23.82 14.96 -6.31
C TYR A 158 -23.79 15.94 -5.13
N THR A 159 -24.40 17.12 -5.29
CA THR A 159 -24.44 18.16 -4.25
C THR A 159 -25.22 17.69 -3.03
N GLN A 160 -26.34 17.01 -3.24
CA GLN A 160 -27.11 16.41 -2.15
C GLN A 160 -26.31 15.35 -1.38
N ARG A 161 -25.53 14.52 -2.10
CA ARG A 161 -24.81 13.38 -1.50
C ARG A 161 -23.50 13.79 -0.83
N PHE A 162 -22.75 14.69 -1.45
CA PHE A 162 -21.37 15.00 -1.09
C PHE A 162 -21.13 16.47 -0.74
N VAL A 163 -22.12 17.35 -0.93
CA VAL A 163 -22.02 18.80 -0.82
C VAL A 163 -21.12 19.41 -1.91
N ASN A 164 -19.81 19.20 -1.81
CA ASN A 164 -18.83 19.68 -2.79
C ASN A 164 -17.47 18.97 -2.61
N LEU A 165 -16.53 19.29 -3.50
CA LEU A 165 -15.17 18.76 -3.48
C LEU A 165 -14.41 19.10 -2.19
N ASP A 166 -14.63 20.30 -1.61
CA ASP A 166 -13.93 20.70 -0.38
C ASP A 166 -14.38 19.87 0.82
N THR A 167 -15.64 19.45 0.85
CA THR A 167 -16.13 18.47 1.83
C THR A 167 -15.40 17.14 1.67
N LEU A 168 -15.28 16.61 0.46
CA LEU A 168 -14.55 15.35 0.21
C LEU A 168 -13.06 15.44 0.62
N LYS A 169 -12.41 16.58 0.36
CA LYS A 169 -11.03 16.85 0.82
C LYS A 169 -10.94 16.89 2.35
N LYS A 170 -11.87 17.57 3.03
CA LYS A 170 -11.93 17.63 4.51
C LYS A 170 -12.15 16.25 5.13
N LEU A 171 -12.94 15.40 4.47
CA LEU A 171 -13.16 14.00 4.86
C LEU A 171 -11.99 13.07 4.47
N ARG A 172 -10.96 13.58 3.79
CA ARG A 172 -9.79 12.83 3.28
C ARG A 172 -10.16 11.69 2.31
N LEU A 173 -11.29 11.83 1.61
CA LEU A 173 -11.79 10.92 0.56
C LEU A 173 -11.30 11.31 -0.85
N TYR A 174 -10.72 12.51 -0.98
CA TYR A 174 -10.07 12.94 -2.20
C TYR A 174 -8.77 13.68 -1.88
N ARG A 175 -7.64 13.13 -2.36
CA ARG A 175 -6.28 13.65 -2.09
C ARG A 175 -5.54 13.88 -3.41
N ALA A 176 -5.72 15.07 -3.97
CA ALA A 176 -5.17 15.44 -5.28
C ALA A 176 -3.65 15.23 -5.44
N VAL A 177 -2.89 15.30 -4.34
CA VAL A 177 -1.44 15.12 -4.34
C VAL A 177 -1.00 13.72 -3.91
N SER A 178 -1.91 12.74 -3.80
CA SER A 178 -1.52 11.37 -3.47
C SER A 178 -1.01 10.62 -4.69
N GLU A 179 -0.19 9.61 -4.46
CA GLU A 179 0.18 8.61 -5.48
C GLU A 179 -1.04 7.89 -6.06
N TYR A 180 -2.10 7.74 -5.27
CA TYR A 180 -3.31 7.08 -5.72
C TYR A 180 -4.03 7.90 -6.78
N THR A 181 -4.25 9.20 -6.52
CA THR A 181 -4.88 10.09 -7.50
C THR A 181 -4.01 10.33 -8.73
N ASN A 182 -2.69 10.34 -8.60
CA ASN A 182 -1.79 10.67 -9.71
C ASN A 182 -1.26 9.46 -10.48
N ILE A 183 -1.28 8.24 -9.91
CA ILE A 183 -0.69 7.05 -10.53
C ILE A 183 -1.64 5.85 -10.47
N TYR A 184 -1.99 5.37 -9.28
CA TYR A 184 -2.63 4.05 -9.16
C TYR A 184 -4.10 4.03 -9.59
N PHE A 185 -4.89 5.06 -9.29
CA PHE A 185 -6.26 5.15 -9.78
C PHE A 185 -6.33 5.41 -11.30
N PRO A 186 -5.51 6.31 -11.89
CA PRO A 186 -5.36 6.38 -13.34
C PRO A 186 -4.95 5.04 -13.97
N LEU A 187 -4.03 4.30 -13.35
CA LEU A 187 -3.60 2.98 -13.81
C LEU A 187 -4.77 1.98 -13.81
N LEU A 188 -5.52 1.88 -12.71
CA LEU A 188 -6.71 1.03 -12.63
C LEU A 188 -7.71 1.40 -13.74
N HIS A 189 -7.96 2.70 -13.93
CA HIS A 189 -8.88 3.17 -14.96
C HIS A 189 -8.41 2.77 -16.37
N ALA A 190 -7.12 2.97 -16.68
CA ALA A 190 -6.51 2.59 -17.96
C ALA A 190 -6.53 1.07 -18.20
N LEU A 191 -6.42 0.27 -17.15
CA LEU A 191 -6.52 -1.19 -17.19
C LEU A 191 -7.97 -1.70 -17.20
N LYS A 192 -8.96 -0.82 -17.02
CA LYS A 192 -10.38 -1.18 -16.82
C LYS A 192 -10.58 -2.13 -15.64
N GLN A 193 -9.76 -2.00 -14.60
CA GLN A 193 -9.94 -2.70 -13.34
C GLN A 193 -10.91 -1.92 -12.45
N ASP A 194 -11.79 -2.64 -11.78
CA ASP A 194 -12.90 -2.05 -11.00
C ASP A 194 -12.55 -1.83 -9.53
N LYS A 195 -11.41 -2.35 -9.07
CA LYS A 195 -10.97 -2.25 -7.67
C LYS A 195 -9.46 -2.15 -7.50
N LEU A 196 -9.07 -1.49 -6.42
CA LEU A 196 -7.73 -1.57 -5.83
C LEU A 196 -7.75 -2.65 -4.75
N TYR A 197 -6.76 -3.55 -4.75
CA TYR A 197 -6.64 -4.56 -3.72
C TYR A 197 -5.94 -3.99 -2.49
N SER A 198 -6.50 -4.28 -1.31
CA SER A 198 -5.94 -3.86 -0.02
C SER A 198 -4.92 -4.89 0.47
N MET A 199 -3.81 -4.43 1.04
CA MET A 199 -2.82 -5.32 1.65
C MET A 199 -2.23 -4.82 2.96
N ASP A 200 -2.54 -3.59 3.40
CA ASP A 200 -1.93 -3.03 4.61
C ASP A 200 -2.18 -3.94 5.83
N CYS A 201 -1.27 -3.88 6.81
CA CYS A 201 -1.36 -4.65 8.04
C CYS A 201 -1.10 -3.75 9.24
N GLN A 202 -2.17 -3.34 9.93
CA GLN A 202 -2.08 -2.45 11.10
C GLN A 202 -2.17 -3.19 12.44
N LYS A 203 -2.02 -4.52 12.44
CA LYS A 203 -2.01 -5.35 13.66
C LYS A 203 -0.90 -4.95 14.63
N TYR A 204 0.19 -4.38 14.10
CA TYR A 204 1.39 -4.03 14.86
C TYR A 204 1.55 -2.51 15.07
N ASP A 205 0.54 -1.70 14.75
CA ASP A 205 0.64 -0.24 14.83
C ASP A 205 0.88 0.28 16.24
N LYS A 206 0.21 -0.31 17.24
CA LYS A 206 0.36 0.04 18.66
C LYS A 206 1.76 -0.28 19.19
N PRO A 207 2.27 -1.53 19.06
CA PRO A 207 3.64 -1.81 19.47
C PRO A 207 4.68 -1.05 18.63
N TRP A 208 4.45 -0.83 17.33
CA TRP A 208 5.29 0.03 16.50
C TRP A 208 5.35 1.46 17.05
N SER A 209 4.20 2.07 17.33
CA SER A 209 4.13 3.45 17.84
C SER A 209 4.85 3.60 19.18
N LYS A 210 4.78 2.59 20.04
CA LYS A 210 5.54 2.54 21.30
C LYS A 210 7.05 2.47 21.03
N ALA A 211 7.50 1.50 20.23
CA ALA A 211 8.92 1.32 19.91
C ALA A 211 9.52 2.56 19.22
N TRP A 212 8.76 3.18 18.32
CA TRP A 212 9.13 4.44 17.66
C TRP A 212 9.29 5.58 18.67
N ALA A 213 8.32 5.78 19.58
CA ALA A 213 8.39 6.85 20.57
C ALA A 213 9.55 6.69 21.57
N GLU A 214 9.84 5.45 21.97
CA GLU A 214 10.99 5.12 22.83
C GLU A 214 12.32 5.39 22.10
N THR A 215 12.40 5.02 20.81
CA THR A 215 13.58 5.26 19.98
C THR A 215 13.80 6.74 19.73
N ASP A 216 12.76 7.48 19.35
CA ASP A 216 12.83 8.94 19.16
C ASP A 216 13.33 9.64 20.43
N SER A 217 12.85 9.20 21.61
CA SER A 217 13.33 9.71 22.90
C SER A 217 14.82 9.41 23.11
N ALA A 218 15.28 8.19 22.80
CA ALA A 218 16.68 7.81 22.96
C ALA A 218 17.61 8.56 21.99
N ILE A 219 17.19 8.76 20.74
CA ILE A 219 17.92 9.54 19.74
C ILE A 219 18.05 11.00 20.19
N LYS A 220 16.97 11.61 20.70
CA LYS A 220 17.03 12.98 21.26
C LYS A 220 18.03 13.11 22.41
N VAL A 221 18.18 12.08 23.25
CA VAL A 221 19.20 12.06 24.30
C VAL A 221 20.61 11.99 23.70
N MET A 222 20.82 11.12 22.71
CA MET A 222 22.10 11.02 21.98
C MET A 222 22.47 12.35 21.32
N GLU A 223 21.54 12.99 20.61
CA GLU A 223 21.73 14.30 19.98
C GLU A 223 22.07 15.39 21.01
N LYS A 224 21.40 15.39 22.17
CA LYS A 224 21.69 16.36 23.24
C LYS A 224 23.12 16.19 23.76
N LYS A 225 23.57 14.97 23.97
CA LYS A 225 24.95 14.67 24.41
C LYS A 225 25.97 15.08 23.35
N ALA A 226 25.72 14.73 22.09
CA ALA A 226 26.55 15.11 20.96
C ALA A 226 26.74 16.64 20.86
N LYS A 227 25.67 17.41 21.11
CA LYS A 227 25.71 18.88 21.14
C LYS A 227 26.50 19.44 22.33
N SER A 228 26.43 18.78 23.49
CA SER A 228 27.15 19.24 24.69
C SER A 228 28.63 18.89 24.69
N ASP A 229 29.03 17.80 24.02
CA ASP A 229 30.42 17.36 23.92
C ASP A 229 30.69 16.80 22.52
N SER A 230 31.38 17.60 21.70
CA SER A 230 31.72 17.25 20.31
C SER A 230 32.77 16.15 20.18
N LEU A 231 33.46 15.77 21.27
CA LEU A 231 34.44 14.69 21.28
C LEU A 231 33.85 13.35 21.80
N SER A 232 32.62 13.38 22.31
CA SER A 232 31.89 12.21 22.80
C SER A 232 31.71 11.13 21.73
N ALA A 233 31.44 9.91 22.17
CA ALA A 233 31.10 8.81 21.29
C ALA A 233 29.80 9.12 20.50
N GLU A 234 28.81 9.69 21.17
CA GLU A 234 27.55 10.13 20.58
C GLU A 234 27.76 11.15 19.45
N ALA A 235 28.64 12.15 19.63
CA ALA A 235 28.95 13.12 18.58
C ALA A 235 29.60 12.47 17.35
N LYS A 236 30.55 11.56 17.57
CA LYS A 236 31.22 10.83 16.47
C LYS A 236 30.24 9.94 15.71
N THR A 237 29.37 9.24 16.42
CA THR A 237 28.35 8.39 15.82
C THR A 237 27.32 9.21 15.06
N LEU A 238 26.85 10.35 15.60
CA LEU A 238 25.91 11.23 14.90
C LEU A 238 26.50 11.77 13.60
N ALA A 239 27.75 12.24 13.63
CA ALA A 239 28.44 12.70 12.42
C ALA A 239 28.60 11.58 11.37
N ALA A 240 28.82 10.34 11.82
CA ALA A 240 28.89 9.19 10.93
C ALA A 240 27.52 8.86 10.31
N ILE A 241 26.42 8.95 11.08
CA ILE A 241 25.04 8.80 10.58
C ILE A 241 24.73 9.87 9.54
N GLU A 242 25.04 11.13 9.80
CA GLU A 242 24.82 12.24 8.87
C GLU A 242 25.58 12.01 7.56
N LYS A 243 26.85 11.59 7.64
CA LYS A 243 27.66 11.26 6.46
C LYS A 243 27.09 10.10 5.67
N TYR A 244 26.68 9.02 6.33
CA TYR A 244 26.12 7.82 5.68
C TYR A 244 24.77 8.10 5.00
N SER A 245 23.94 8.90 5.66
CA SER A 245 22.58 9.27 5.21
C SER A 245 22.57 10.36 4.14
N SER A 246 23.74 10.89 3.76
CA SER A 246 23.86 11.93 2.75
C SER A 246 24.02 11.34 1.35
N LEU A 247 23.45 12.02 0.36
CA LEU A 247 23.70 11.73 -1.05
C LEU A 247 25.15 12.09 -1.42
N THR A 248 25.90 11.10 -1.87
CA THR A 248 27.26 11.30 -2.37
C THR A 248 27.28 11.97 -3.74
N ALA A 249 28.46 12.40 -4.20
CA ALA A 249 28.60 12.93 -5.56
C ALA A 249 28.25 11.88 -6.63
N ASP A 250 28.56 10.61 -6.37
CA ASP A 250 28.25 9.52 -7.30
C ASP A 250 26.78 9.12 -7.25
N ASP A 251 26.14 9.17 -6.08
CA ASP A 251 24.69 9.04 -5.96
C ASP A 251 23.99 10.05 -6.87
N LYS A 252 24.37 11.34 -6.77
CA LYS A 252 23.80 12.41 -7.58
C LYS A 252 24.02 12.23 -9.08
N LYS A 253 25.16 11.68 -9.51
CA LYS A 253 25.41 11.35 -10.93
C LYS A 253 24.54 10.20 -11.43
N SER A 254 24.20 9.26 -10.55
CA SER A 254 23.37 8.09 -10.87
C SER A 254 21.86 8.36 -10.80
N MET A 255 21.45 9.43 -10.10
CA MET A 255 20.06 9.84 -10.00
C MET A 255 19.54 10.35 -11.34
N THR A 256 18.29 10.03 -11.61
CA THR A 256 17.55 10.53 -12.77
C THR A 256 16.57 11.62 -12.35
N ALA A 257 15.95 12.28 -13.33
CA ALA A 257 14.86 13.21 -13.06
C ALA A 257 13.60 12.53 -12.48
N SER A 258 13.47 11.20 -12.58
CA SER A 258 12.32 10.46 -12.05
C SER A 258 12.57 10.03 -10.60
N PRO A 259 11.81 10.57 -9.62
CA PRO A 259 11.88 10.08 -8.25
C PRO A 259 11.50 8.61 -8.14
N TYR A 260 10.57 8.11 -8.95
CA TYR A 260 10.16 6.69 -8.92
C TYR A 260 11.26 5.75 -9.40
N TYR A 261 12.02 6.15 -10.42
CA TYR A 261 13.23 5.43 -10.80
C TYR A 261 14.22 5.42 -9.64
N ASN A 262 14.50 6.60 -9.06
CA ASN A 262 15.47 6.73 -7.96
C ASN A 262 15.05 5.89 -6.74
N MET A 263 13.77 5.87 -6.36
CA MET A 263 13.26 5.06 -5.25
C MET A 263 13.42 3.55 -5.47
N SER A 264 13.56 3.11 -6.73
CA SER A 264 13.68 1.70 -7.09
C SER A 264 15.11 1.16 -7.08
N VAL A 265 16.14 2.00 -6.94
CA VAL A 265 17.53 1.55 -6.94
C VAL A 265 17.99 1.09 -5.54
N PRO A 266 18.97 0.17 -5.43
CA PRO A 266 19.44 -0.33 -4.13
C PRO A 266 19.94 0.76 -3.19
N ARG A 267 20.71 1.72 -3.70
CA ARG A 267 21.26 2.82 -2.88
C ARG A 267 20.19 3.67 -2.21
N TYR A 268 19.05 3.90 -2.89
CA TYR A 268 17.94 4.62 -2.26
C TYR A 268 17.34 3.82 -1.10
N ALA A 269 17.28 2.49 -1.18
CA ALA A 269 16.78 1.68 -0.07
C ALA A 269 17.67 1.83 1.18
N GLU A 270 18.99 1.86 1.02
CA GLU A 270 19.93 2.09 2.13
C GLU A 270 19.74 3.47 2.77
N LEU A 271 19.63 4.51 1.93
CA LEU A 271 19.39 5.88 2.40
C LEU A 271 18.05 6.00 3.10
N ASN A 272 17.02 5.43 2.52
CA ASN A 272 15.68 5.50 3.06
C ASN A 272 15.55 4.69 4.37
N ASP A 273 16.26 3.57 4.50
CA ASP A 273 16.40 2.86 5.77
C ASP A 273 17.07 3.76 6.82
N ALA A 274 18.19 4.40 6.48
CA ALA A 274 18.86 5.33 7.37
C ALA A 274 17.97 6.52 7.79
N TRP A 275 17.18 7.08 6.86
CA TRP A 275 16.28 8.20 7.15
C TRP A 275 15.10 7.81 8.05
N ASN A 276 14.56 6.62 7.91
CA ASN A 276 13.39 6.17 8.68
C ASN A 276 13.76 5.49 10.01
N PHE A 277 15.00 5.02 10.16
CA PHE A 277 15.49 4.30 11.33
C PHE A 277 16.74 4.96 11.96
N TYR A 278 16.88 6.28 11.82
CA TYR A 278 17.93 7.07 12.49
C TYR A 278 19.36 6.54 12.29
N GLY A 279 19.71 6.19 11.04
CA GLY A 279 20.96 5.52 10.67
C GLY A 279 20.80 4.02 10.44
N GLY A 280 19.79 3.40 11.04
CA GLY A 280 19.39 2.02 10.80
C GLY A 280 20.39 1.00 11.32
N SER A 281 20.27 -0.23 10.80
CA SER A 281 21.10 -1.37 11.23
C SER A 281 22.60 -1.21 10.97
N HIS A 282 23.00 -0.28 10.10
CA HIS A 282 24.41 0.01 9.79
C HIS A 282 25.24 0.43 11.01
N PHE A 283 24.60 1.06 12.00
CA PHE A 283 25.28 1.64 13.17
C PHE A 283 25.21 0.74 14.41
N TYR A 284 24.73 -0.50 14.30
CA TYR A 284 24.73 -1.41 15.44
C TYR A 284 26.13 -1.63 16.00
N GLY A 285 26.24 -1.49 17.32
CA GLY A 285 27.51 -1.60 18.07
C GLY A 285 28.35 -0.32 18.07
N TYR A 286 27.90 0.77 17.40
CA TYR A 286 28.57 2.06 17.51
C TYR A 286 28.41 2.61 18.93
N ALA A 287 29.49 3.12 19.50
CA ALA A 287 29.45 3.70 20.84
C ALA A 287 28.49 4.89 20.89
N GLY A 288 27.58 4.88 21.87
CA GLY A 288 26.56 5.91 22.03
C GLY A 288 25.31 5.74 21.16
N PHE A 289 25.26 4.75 20.25
CA PHE A 289 24.09 4.45 19.44
C PHE A 289 23.04 3.64 20.24
N PRO A 290 21.73 3.97 20.14
CA PRO A 290 20.68 3.25 20.88
C PRO A 290 20.27 1.94 20.19
N ASP A 291 21.21 0.98 20.08
CA ASP A 291 21.05 -0.31 19.41
C ASP A 291 19.71 -1.00 19.64
N GLN A 292 19.34 -1.21 20.92
CA GLN A 292 18.18 -2.02 21.27
C GLN A 292 16.87 -1.35 20.85
N HIS A 293 16.76 -0.03 21.02
CA HIS A 293 15.58 0.72 20.63
C HIS A 293 15.34 0.63 19.10
N ILE A 294 16.42 0.78 18.32
CA ILE A 294 16.36 0.67 16.87
C ILE A 294 15.99 -0.77 16.46
N LYS A 295 16.56 -1.80 17.11
CA LYS A 295 16.19 -3.21 16.88
C LYS A 295 14.71 -3.46 17.17
N ASP A 296 14.18 -2.90 18.25
CA ASP A 296 12.77 -3.06 18.63
C ASP A 296 11.83 -2.40 17.59
N MET A 297 12.22 -1.26 17.01
CA MET A 297 11.52 -0.68 15.86
C MET A 297 11.51 -1.63 14.67
N TYR A 298 12.66 -2.18 14.27
CA TYR A 298 12.73 -3.11 13.14
C TYR A 298 11.88 -4.36 13.35
N VAL A 299 11.77 -4.89 14.57
CA VAL A 299 10.89 -6.03 14.86
C VAL A 299 9.46 -5.72 14.43
N GLN A 300 8.90 -4.58 14.85
CA GLN A 300 7.52 -4.23 14.53
C GLN A 300 7.34 -3.85 13.05
N TRP A 301 8.35 -3.18 12.46
CA TRP A 301 8.33 -2.88 11.03
C TRP A 301 8.34 -4.14 10.16
N ASN A 302 9.17 -5.13 10.51
CA ASN A 302 9.25 -6.41 9.82
C ASN A 302 7.92 -7.16 9.91
N LEU A 303 7.32 -7.24 11.10
CA LEU A 303 6.02 -7.88 11.31
C LEU A 303 4.90 -7.26 10.47
N ARG A 304 4.86 -5.91 10.36
CA ARG A 304 3.92 -5.22 9.46
C ARG A 304 4.13 -5.62 8.01
N ASN A 305 5.38 -5.59 7.52
CA ASN A 305 5.69 -5.95 6.14
C ASN A 305 5.45 -7.44 5.83
N GLU A 306 5.70 -8.34 6.77
CA GLU A 306 5.35 -9.76 6.65
C GLU A 306 3.84 -9.95 6.50
N GLY A 307 3.05 -9.24 7.32
CA GLY A 307 1.59 -9.23 7.20
C GLY A 307 1.11 -8.69 5.85
N MET A 308 1.73 -7.61 5.36
CA MET A 308 1.42 -7.05 4.04
C MET A 308 1.73 -8.04 2.92
N CYS A 309 2.90 -8.67 2.95
CA CYS A 309 3.30 -9.68 1.97
C CYS A 309 2.37 -10.90 2.00
N ALA A 310 1.99 -11.37 3.20
CA ALA A 310 1.04 -12.47 3.35
C ALA A 310 -0.33 -12.14 2.75
N ASN A 311 -0.81 -10.91 2.95
CA ASN A 311 -2.07 -10.42 2.36
C ASN A 311 -2.01 -10.38 0.83
N VAL A 312 -0.88 -9.93 0.25
CA VAL A 312 -0.66 -9.96 -1.21
C VAL A 312 -0.67 -11.40 -1.71
N LEU A 313 0.17 -12.28 -1.17
CA LEU A 313 0.30 -13.66 -1.64
C LEU A 313 -1.02 -14.44 -1.53
N LYS A 314 -1.78 -14.25 -0.45
CA LYS A 314 -3.10 -14.86 -0.28
C LYS A 314 -4.04 -14.47 -1.43
N GLN A 315 -4.19 -13.17 -1.67
CA GLN A 315 -5.13 -12.68 -2.70
C GLN A 315 -4.67 -13.03 -4.11
N VAL A 316 -3.35 -13.02 -4.37
CA VAL A 316 -2.77 -13.46 -5.65
C VAL A 316 -3.07 -14.92 -5.96
N LYS A 317 -2.96 -15.79 -4.95
CA LYS A 317 -3.28 -17.22 -5.06
C LYS A 317 -4.77 -17.44 -5.26
N GLU A 318 -5.62 -16.74 -4.50
CA GLU A 318 -7.09 -16.80 -4.63
C GLU A 318 -7.57 -16.34 -6.01
N MET A 319 -6.98 -15.27 -6.55
CA MET A 319 -7.37 -14.68 -7.84
C MET A 319 -6.65 -15.30 -9.04
N LYS A 320 -5.70 -16.21 -8.81
CA LYS A 320 -4.86 -16.82 -9.85
C LYS A 320 -4.08 -15.82 -10.71
N ALA A 321 -3.65 -14.70 -10.11
CA ALA A 321 -2.93 -13.62 -10.78
C ALA A 321 -1.47 -13.97 -11.10
N LYS A 322 -1.02 -13.65 -12.32
CA LYS A 322 0.35 -13.90 -12.79
C LYS A 322 1.23 -12.68 -12.65
N ARG A 323 0.65 -11.47 -12.73
CA ARG A 323 1.39 -10.21 -12.63
C ARG A 323 0.71 -9.24 -11.70
N VAL A 324 1.49 -8.66 -10.81
CA VAL A 324 0.96 -7.83 -9.73
C VAL A 324 1.79 -6.57 -9.57
N VAL A 325 1.13 -5.41 -9.48
CA VAL A 325 1.75 -4.16 -9.04
C VAL A 325 1.36 -3.91 -7.59
N VAL A 326 2.34 -3.56 -6.76
CA VAL A 326 2.16 -3.26 -5.34
C VAL A 326 2.66 -1.85 -5.07
N GLY A 327 1.75 -0.90 -4.85
CA GLY A 327 2.07 0.47 -4.50
C GLY A 327 2.18 0.68 -2.99
N VAL A 328 3.34 1.14 -2.52
CA VAL A 328 3.65 1.36 -1.09
C VAL A 328 4.49 2.59 -0.85
N GLY A 329 4.50 3.10 0.39
CA GLY A 329 5.57 4.00 0.83
C GLY A 329 6.95 3.43 0.57
N ALA A 330 7.92 4.27 0.18
CA ALA A 330 9.25 3.82 -0.24
C ALA A 330 9.99 2.97 0.82
N ALA A 331 9.69 3.17 2.11
CA ALA A 331 10.25 2.41 3.24
C ALA A 331 9.80 0.93 3.30
N HIS A 332 8.70 0.59 2.63
CA HIS A 332 8.24 -0.80 2.54
C HIS A 332 8.87 -1.57 1.39
N ARG A 333 9.31 -0.88 0.31
CA ARG A 333 9.68 -1.53 -0.95
C ARG A 333 10.70 -2.65 -0.75
N LYS A 334 11.90 -2.30 -0.27
CA LYS A 334 13.03 -3.24 -0.22
C LYS A 334 12.76 -4.41 0.72
N ILE A 335 12.20 -4.14 1.90
CA ILE A 335 11.86 -5.21 2.85
C ILE A 335 10.79 -6.16 2.30
N MET A 336 9.77 -5.64 1.61
CA MET A 336 8.77 -6.50 0.98
C MET A 336 9.38 -7.32 -0.17
N GLU A 337 10.26 -6.73 -0.98
CA GLU A 337 11.01 -7.47 -2.02
C GLU A 337 11.80 -8.64 -1.39
N ASP A 338 12.46 -8.40 -0.25
CA ASP A 338 13.25 -9.41 0.46
C ASP A 338 12.40 -10.50 1.14
N ILE A 339 11.21 -10.16 1.62
CA ILE A 339 10.27 -11.15 2.18
C ILE A 339 9.68 -12.00 1.05
N LEU A 340 9.17 -11.36 0.00
CA LEU A 340 8.46 -12.03 -1.09
C LEU A 340 9.38 -12.90 -1.95
N SER A 341 10.64 -12.49 -2.16
CA SER A 341 11.62 -13.29 -2.91
C SER A 341 12.02 -14.61 -2.26
N LYS A 342 11.63 -14.85 -0.99
CA LYS A 342 11.81 -16.14 -0.32
C LYS A 342 10.82 -17.21 -0.79
N ASP A 343 9.68 -16.81 -1.38
CA ASP A 343 8.73 -17.75 -2.00
C ASP A 343 9.27 -18.13 -3.39
N PRO A 344 9.57 -19.43 -3.65
CA PRO A 344 10.18 -19.86 -4.91
C PRO A 344 9.30 -19.64 -6.15
N ASP A 345 8.01 -19.40 -5.94
CA ASP A 345 7.06 -19.13 -7.03
C ASP A 345 6.92 -17.63 -7.31
N VAL A 346 7.62 -16.77 -6.57
CA VAL A 346 7.61 -15.33 -6.75
C VAL A 346 8.87 -14.87 -7.49
N THR A 347 8.67 -14.08 -8.53
CA THR A 347 9.74 -13.31 -9.18
C THR A 347 9.53 -11.83 -8.90
N ILE A 348 10.51 -11.19 -8.26
CA ILE A 348 10.51 -9.74 -8.05
C ILE A 348 10.98 -9.03 -9.32
N VAL A 349 10.14 -8.14 -9.83
CA VAL A 349 10.46 -7.26 -10.96
C VAL A 349 10.81 -5.88 -10.43
N SER A 350 11.96 -5.34 -10.84
CA SER A 350 12.37 -3.99 -10.44
C SER A 350 11.80 -2.93 -11.38
N TYR A 351 11.26 -1.85 -10.82
CA TYR A 351 10.74 -0.72 -11.58
C TYR A 351 11.80 -0.08 -12.50
N SER A 352 13.06 0.00 -12.07
CA SER A 352 14.16 0.53 -12.91
C SER A 352 14.43 -0.32 -14.17
N LYS A 353 14.06 -1.62 -14.16
CA LYS A 353 14.32 -2.58 -15.24
C LYS A 353 13.13 -2.83 -16.16
N LEU A 354 11.99 -2.21 -15.87
CA LEU A 354 10.76 -2.31 -16.67
C LEU A 354 10.81 -1.52 -17.97
#